data_AF-A0A3A1XV44-F1
#
_entry.id   AF-A0A3A1XV44-F1
#
_cell.length_a   1.000
_cell.length_b   1.000
_cell.length_c   1.000
_cell.angle_alpha   90.00
_cell.angle_beta   90.00
_cell.angle_gamma   90.00
#
_symmetry.space_group_name_H-M   'P 1'
#
loop_
_entity.id
_entity.type
_entity.pdbx_description
1 polymer ?
#
loop_
_entity_poly.entity_id
_entity_poly.type
_entity_poly.pdbx_seq_one_letter_code
_entity_poly.pdbx_strand_id
1 'polypeptide(L)'
;MDENVLYDAVRGIWRVSKEKVKTVEYVFGVYNSLIVAVYKPSKWFVCKEAKDRLPRQDIILEPKKANRLFFVDDRYEQGFTLDENEAFYLGKSIIRLKLNQSAQNPITYLNPQK
;
A
#
# COMPACT_ATOMS: atom_id res chain seq x y z
N MET A 1 14.69 6.03 9.58
CA MET A 1 14.28 5.10 8.52
C MET A 1 13.92 5.97 7.34
N ASP A 2 14.52 5.76 6.17
CA ASP A 2 14.22 6.57 4.99
C ASP A 2 12.77 6.38 4.55
N GLU A 3 12.04 7.49 4.36
CA GLU A 3 10.63 7.48 3.92
C GLU A 3 10.49 6.76 2.57
N ASN A 4 11.49 6.91 1.69
CA ASN A 4 11.56 6.23 0.40
C ASN A 4 11.62 4.70 0.55
N VAL A 5 12.39 4.21 1.52
CA VAL A 5 12.49 2.77 1.80
C VAL A 5 11.17 2.22 2.32
N LEU A 6 10.46 3.00 3.15
CA LEU A 6 9.14 2.63 3.67
C LEU A 6 8.10 2.60 2.55
N TYR A 7 8.10 3.60 1.68
CA TYR A 7 7.20 3.66 0.54
C TYR A 7 7.44 2.52 -0.46
N ASP A 8 8.69 2.21 -0.82
CA ASP A 8 9.01 1.07 -1.68
C ASP A 8 8.60 -0.27 -1.05
N ALA A 9 8.70 -0.40 0.27
CA ALA A 9 8.24 -1.60 0.97
C ALA A 9 6.72 -1.78 0.92
N VAL A 10 5.95 -0.69 1.06
CA VAL A 10 4.47 -0.74 1.11
C VAL A 10 3.85 -0.82 -0.28
N ARG A 11 4.45 -0.18 -1.29
CA ARG A 11 3.82 -0.05 -2.61
C ARG A 11 3.79 -1.32 -3.45
N GLY A 12 4.58 -2.34 -3.09
CA GLY A 12 4.86 -3.49 -3.95
C GLY A 12 4.17 -4.81 -3.62
N ILE A 13 4.06 -5.67 -4.65
CA ILE A 13 3.91 -7.14 -4.54
C ILE A 13 2.60 -7.59 -3.86
N TRP A 14 1.51 -6.86 -4.08
CA TRP A 14 0.19 -7.17 -3.53
C TRP A 14 -0.45 -8.37 -4.25
N ARG A 15 -0.92 -9.35 -3.47
CA ARG A 15 -1.74 -10.47 -3.96
C ARG A 15 -3.21 -10.06 -3.96
N VAL A 16 -3.61 -9.27 -4.95
CA VAL A 16 -4.97 -8.73 -5.10
C VAL A 16 -5.35 -8.72 -6.59
N SER A 17 -6.65 -8.79 -6.89
CA SER A 17 -7.16 -8.70 -8.27
C SER A 17 -7.31 -7.24 -8.73
N LYS A 18 -7.27 -7.01 -10.06
CA LYS A 18 -7.49 -5.68 -10.66
C LYS A 18 -8.85 -5.08 -10.27
N GLU A 19 -9.85 -5.91 -9.99
CA GLU A 19 -11.18 -5.44 -9.60
C GLU A 19 -11.22 -4.96 -8.16
N LYS A 20 -10.55 -5.67 -7.23
CA LYS A 20 -10.50 -5.28 -5.82
C LYS A 20 -9.72 -3.98 -5.60
N VAL A 21 -8.65 -3.74 -6.36
CA VAL A 21 -7.87 -2.50 -6.21
C VAL A 21 -8.63 -1.24 -6.64
N LYS A 22 -9.67 -1.37 -7.48
CA LYS A 22 -10.50 -0.21 -7.89
C LYS A 22 -11.28 0.39 -6.71
N THR A 23 -11.54 -0.41 -5.69
CA THR A 23 -12.25 0.04 -4.48
C THR A 23 -11.30 0.38 -3.34
N VAL A 24 -9.98 0.32 -3.55
CA VAL A 24 -8.98 0.64 -2.54
C VAL A 24 -8.69 2.13 -2.62
N GLU A 25 -9.11 2.86 -1.59
CA GLU A 25 -8.84 4.31 -1.48
C GLU A 25 -7.53 4.59 -0.74
N TYR A 26 -7.19 3.77 0.25
CA TYR A 26 -6.00 3.94 1.09
C TYR A 26 -5.29 2.61 1.30
N VAL A 27 -3.97 2.68 1.42
CA VAL A 27 -3.10 1.54 1.75
C VAL A 27 -2.32 1.86 3.01
N PHE A 28 -2.33 0.94 3.98
CA PHE A 28 -1.58 1.09 5.22
C PHE A 28 -0.32 0.24 5.22
N GLY A 29 0.80 0.86 5.55
CA GLY A 29 2.01 0.19 6.00
C GLY A 29 1.90 -0.07 7.50
N VAL A 30 2.00 -1.34 7.90
CA VAL A 30 1.79 -1.76 9.30
C VAL A 30 3.00 -2.54 9.77
N TYR A 31 3.52 -2.18 10.94
CA TYR A 31 4.63 -2.86 11.59
C TYR A 31 4.39 -2.95 13.09
N ASN A 32 4.53 -4.13 13.70
CA ASN A 32 4.23 -4.37 15.13
C ASN A 32 2.89 -3.75 15.57
N SER A 33 1.85 -3.96 14.76
CA SER A 33 0.50 -3.44 14.99
C SER A 33 0.38 -1.91 14.97
N LEU A 34 1.40 -1.18 14.57
CA LEU A 34 1.39 0.27 14.40
C LEU A 34 1.27 0.61 12.91
N ILE A 35 0.41 1.56 12.58
CA ILE A 35 0.35 2.14 11.23
C ILE A 35 1.53 3.10 11.09
N VAL A 36 2.52 2.69 10.30
CA VAL A 36 3.76 3.45 10.07
C VAL A 36 3.72 4.24 8.77
N ALA A 37 2.81 3.89 7.86
CA ALA A 37 2.58 4.64 6.63
C ALA A 37 1.12 4.54 6.20
N VAL A 38 0.64 5.60 5.56
CA VAL A 38 -0.66 5.63 4.88
C VAL A 38 -0.43 6.29 3.53
N TYR A 39 -0.87 5.63 2.47
CA TYR A 39 -0.72 6.14 1.10
C TYR A 39 -2.06 6.09 0.38
N LYS A 40 -2.24 7.01 -0.56
CA LYS A 40 -3.41 7.09 -1.43
C LYS A 40 -3.04 6.65 -2.85
N PRO A 41 -3.19 5.35 -3.17
CA PRO A 41 -2.79 4.84 -4.48
C PRO A 41 -3.52 5.59 -5.60
N SER A 42 -2.77 6.29 -6.43
CA SER A 42 -3.28 7.03 -7.59
C SER A 42 -3.45 6.10 -8.79
N LYS A 43 -2.53 5.15 -8.95
CA LYS A 43 -2.52 4.18 -10.05
C LYS A 43 -2.05 2.82 -9.56
N TRP A 44 -2.64 1.77 -10.12
CA TRP A 44 -2.24 0.38 -9.88
C TRP A 44 -1.71 -0.26 -11.16
N PHE A 45 -0.61 -0.98 -11.05
CA PHE A 45 0.08 -1.63 -12.15
C PHE A 45 0.32 -3.10 -11.83
N VAL A 46 0.32 -3.95 -12.87
CA VAL A 46 0.76 -5.34 -12.74
C VAL A 46 2.27 -5.38 -12.88
N CYS A 47 2.94 -6.14 -12.00
CA CYS A 47 4.39 -6.26 -12.00
C CYS A 47 4.99 -6.67 -13.36
N LYS A 48 4.28 -7.47 -14.17
CA LYS A 48 4.72 -7.85 -15.52
C LYS A 48 4.58 -6.74 -16.57
N GLU A 49 3.64 -5.81 -16.40
CA GLU A 49 3.29 -4.77 -17.38
C GLU A 49 4.16 -3.52 -17.21
N ALA A 50 4.64 -3.23 -16.01
CA ALA A 50 5.40 -2.01 -15.69
C ALA A 50 6.69 -2.34 -14.92
N LYS A 51 7.63 -3.03 -15.59
CA LYS A 51 8.90 -3.45 -14.98
C LYS A 51 9.79 -2.27 -14.58
N ASP A 52 9.77 -1.18 -15.35
CA ASP A 52 10.57 0.02 -15.12
C ASP A 52 10.20 0.78 -13.85
N ARG A 53 9.00 0.54 -13.30
CA ARG A 53 8.45 1.25 -12.13
C ARG A 53 8.37 0.40 -10.87
N LEU A 54 9.00 -0.78 -10.89
CA LEU A 54 8.97 -1.70 -9.76
C LEU A 54 9.68 -1.09 -8.53
N PRO A 55 9.15 -1.31 -7.32
CA PRO A 55 9.77 -0.89 -6.06
C PRO A 55 11.15 -1.46 -5.79
N ARG A 56 11.47 -2.59 -6.42
CA ARG A 56 12.84 -3.12 -6.42
C ARG A 56 13.13 -3.66 -7.79
N GLN A 57 14.14 -3.08 -8.44
CA GLN A 57 14.63 -3.55 -9.74
C GLN A 57 15.36 -4.90 -9.62
N ASP A 58 15.85 -5.24 -8.43
CA ASP A 58 16.54 -6.50 -8.12
C ASP A 58 15.59 -7.71 -7.94
N ILE A 59 14.27 -7.51 -8.05
CA ILE A 59 13.33 -8.63 -7.93
C ILE A 59 13.37 -9.46 -9.20
N ILE A 60 13.92 -10.67 -9.10
CA ILE A 60 13.67 -11.72 -10.07
C ILE A 60 12.16 -11.99 -10.06
N LEU A 61 11.50 -11.54 -11.12
CA LEU A 61 10.07 -11.62 -11.29
C LEU A 61 9.67 -13.05 -11.63
N GLU A 62 9.62 -13.89 -10.60
CA GLU A 62 9.13 -15.26 -10.72
C GLU A 62 7.71 -15.24 -11.32
N PRO A 63 7.31 -16.24 -12.12
CA PRO A 63 5.99 -16.29 -12.75
C PRO A 63 4.84 -16.20 -11.72
N LYS A 64 5.07 -16.64 -10.48
CA LYS A 64 4.12 -16.51 -9.35
C LYS A 64 3.94 -15.07 -8.84
N LYS A 65 4.90 -14.18 -9.08
CA LYS A 65 4.87 -12.76 -8.73
C LYS A 65 4.49 -11.87 -9.91
N ALA A 66 4.52 -12.39 -11.14
CA ALA A 66 4.22 -11.66 -12.36
C ALA A 66 2.80 -11.05 -12.41
N ASN A 67 1.81 -11.72 -11.83
CA ASN A 67 0.42 -11.22 -11.79
C ASN A 67 0.11 -10.40 -10.53
N ARG A 68 1.09 -10.13 -9.67
CA ARG A 68 0.89 -9.28 -8.49
C ARG A 68 0.78 -7.82 -8.91
N LEU A 69 0.10 -7.05 -8.09
CA LEU A 69 -0.12 -5.63 -8.30
C LEU A 69 0.80 -4.81 -7.41
N PHE A 70 1.17 -3.64 -7.89
CA PHE A 70 1.81 -2.59 -7.11
C PHE A 70 1.12 -1.27 -7.42
N PHE A 71 1.21 -0.32 -6.50
CA PHE A 71 0.62 1.00 -6.71
C PHE A 71 1.70 2.08 -6.81
N VAL A 72 1.27 3.23 -7.30
CA VAL A 72 2.00 4.49 -7.27
C VAL A 72 1.07 5.52 -6.64
N ASP A 73 1.61 6.29 -5.71
CA ASP A 73 0.95 7.45 -5.14
C ASP A 73 1.58 8.71 -5.75
N ASP A 74 0.90 9.31 -6.72
CA ASP A 74 1.41 10.49 -7.43
C ASP A 74 1.59 11.68 -6.47
N ARG A 75 0.85 11.73 -5.34
CA ARG A 75 0.99 12.82 -4.35
C ARG A 75 2.27 12.64 -3.54
N TYR A 76 2.55 11.42 -3.11
CA TYR A 76 3.79 11.11 -2.42
C TYR A 76 5.02 11.39 -3.30
N GLU A 77 5.02 10.94 -4.56
CA GLU A 77 6.12 11.17 -5.51
C GLU A 77 6.38 12.66 -5.80
N GLN A 78 5.33 13.48 -5.74
CA GLN A 78 5.42 14.93 -5.93
C GLN A 78 5.76 15.69 -4.64
N GLY A 79 5.92 15.00 -3.51
CA GLY A 79 6.27 15.59 -2.22
C GLY A 79 5.14 16.42 -1.59
N PHE A 80 3.87 16.10 -1.91
CA PHE A 80 2.74 16.74 -1.24
C PHE A 80 2.64 16.31 0.22
N THR A 81 2.05 17.17 1.04
CA THR A 81 1.72 16.84 2.43
C THR A 81 0.61 15.81 2.52
N LEU A 82 0.63 15.04 3.62
CA LEU A 82 -0.41 14.08 4.00
C LEU A 82 -1.79 14.75 4.04
N ASP A 83 -2.81 14.04 3.57
CA ASP A 83 -4.21 14.42 3.80
C ASP A 83 -4.69 14.12 5.23
N GLU A 84 -5.88 14.61 5.56
CA GLU A 84 -6.48 14.47 6.89
C GLU A 84 -6.58 13.00 7.34
N ASN A 85 -6.94 12.08 6.45
CA ASN A 85 -7.05 10.66 6.78
C ASN A 85 -5.66 10.04 6.95
N GLU A 86 -4.72 10.38 6.07
CA GLU A 86 -3.33 9.92 6.15
C GLU A 86 -2.71 10.31 7.49
N ALA A 87 -2.83 11.59 7.86
CA ALA A 87 -2.35 12.13 9.12
C ALA A 87 -3.11 11.53 10.33
N PHE A 88 -4.42 11.29 10.19
CA PHE A 88 -5.21 10.71 11.27
C PHE A 88 -4.77 9.28 11.59
N TYR A 89 -4.64 8.41 10.60
CA TYR A 89 -4.33 6.99 10.85
C TYR A 89 -2.87 6.73 11.18
N LEU A 90 -1.96 7.62 10.80
CA LEU A 90 -0.54 7.50 11.09
C LEU A 90 -0.28 7.40 12.61
N GLY A 91 0.53 6.44 13.03
CA GLY A 91 0.85 6.21 14.44
C GLY A 91 -0.29 5.58 15.26
N LYS A 92 -1.46 5.28 14.66
CA LYS A 92 -2.51 4.53 15.36
C LYS A 92 -2.23 3.03 15.32
N SER A 93 -2.74 2.33 16.33
CA SER A 93 -2.67 0.87 16.35
C SER A 93 -3.76 0.24 15.48
N ILE A 94 -3.34 -0.70 14.63
CA ILE A 94 -4.25 -1.50 13.82
C ILE A 94 -5.14 -2.42 14.65
N ILE A 95 -4.77 -2.74 15.90
CA ILE A 95 -5.55 -3.62 16.79
C ILE A 95 -6.91 -3.00 17.13
N ARG A 96 -6.97 -1.66 17.17
CA ARG A 96 -8.25 -0.95 17.38
C ARG A 96 -9.18 -1.03 16.18
N LEU A 97 -8.64 -1.36 15.00
CA LEU A 97 -9.40 -1.59 13.80
C LEU A 97 -9.79 -3.08 13.78
N LYS A 98 -11.08 -3.40 13.68
CA LYS A 98 -11.61 -4.78 13.65
C LYS A 98 -11.23 -5.48 12.33
N LEU A 99 -9.95 -5.76 12.14
CA LEU A 99 -9.38 -6.31 10.92
C LEU A 99 -9.11 -7.80 11.09
N ASN A 100 -9.23 -8.54 9.98
CA ASN A 100 -8.84 -9.94 9.94
C ASN A 100 -7.31 -10.06 9.96
N GLN A 101 -6.74 -10.25 11.14
CA GLN A 101 -5.29 -10.29 11.38
C GLN A 101 -4.60 -11.50 10.74
N SER A 102 -5.35 -12.51 10.31
CA SER A 102 -4.82 -13.74 9.68
C SER A 102 -4.52 -13.59 8.18
N ALA A 103 -4.94 -12.49 7.55
CA ALA A 103 -4.62 -12.24 6.14
C ALA A 103 -3.24 -11.58 6.01
N GLN A 104 -2.44 -12.05 5.05
CA GLN A 104 -1.12 -11.46 4.78
C GLN A 104 -1.22 -9.99 4.33
N ASN A 105 -2.31 -9.62 3.64
CA ASN A 105 -2.67 -8.28 3.18
C ASN A 105 -4.21 -8.13 3.26
N PRO A 106 -4.79 -7.86 4.44
CA PRO A 106 -6.23 -7.69 4.57
C PRO A 106 -6.67 -6.41 3.86
N ILE A 107 -7.57 -6.53 2.89
CA ILE A 107 -8.26 -5.38 2.31
C ILE A 107 -9.56 -5.22 3.10
N THR A 108 -9.68 -4.12 3.83
CA THR A 108 -10.89 -3.78 4.60
C THR A 108 -11.28 -2.34 4.32
N TYR A 109 -12.59 -2.13 4.21
CA TYR A 109 -13.20 -0.81 4.24
C TYR A 109 -13.13 -0.25 5.66
N LEU A 110 -12.36 0.81 5.86
CA LEU A 110 -12.49 1.64 7.04
C LEU A 110 -13.41 2.81 6.69
N ASN A 111 -14.57 2.87 7.34
CA ASN A 111 -15.34 4.10 7.29
C ASN A 111 -14.57 5.17 8.09
N PRO A 112 -14.26 6.34 7.51
CA PRO A 112 -13.83 7.47 8.32
C PRO A 112 -14.96 7.77 9.31
N GLN A 113 -14.68 7.65 10.61
CA GLN A 113 -15.65 8.07 11.61
C GLN A 113 -15.72 9.61 11.53
N LYS A 114 -16.95 10.11 11.30
CA LYS A 114 -17.31 11.53 11.37
C LYS A 114 -16.99 12.12 12.74
#